data_AF-A0A2K8Z2C0-F1
#
_entry.id   AF-A0A2K8Z2C0-F1
#
_cell.length_a   1.000
_cell.length_b   1.000
_cell.length_c   1.000
_cell.angle_alpha   90.00
_cell.angle_beta   90.00
_cell.angle_gamma   90.00
#
_symmetry.space_group_name_H-M   'P 1'
#
loop_
_entity.id
_entity.type
_entity.pdbx_description
1 polymer ?
#
loop_
_entity_poly.entity_id
_entity_poly.type
_entity_poly.pdbx_seq_one_letter_code
_entity_poly.pdbx_strand_id
1 'polypeptide(L)'
;MATIKVRYFPALTGLRAWAIWLVILDHWVDGMHDYGMVGNAGVSLFFVLSGFLISRILLIEKQRVDLSEEPTSLRRFITPFLRRRAWRIFPIYFLALTVLLVTGDSVIWHQGIPFFTYTANFFLVIHPVPHLDHLWSLSVEEQLYILMPFLIWLTPSQQLPKLGLILIIISLFYRGSSYLLFPAAIWWPASYCLLPGCLDGYGIGLLVAWYWLYKPEKSQSFFNSSILLNSLFIAWPSVILAGLLWQLTGRGLFYSPGMAAGLRFTVSLYGGYLVGYCHQPLGVLGRLLLLNPVCQYIGRISYGLYLYHNLIFTIHTPQQSYGRLAWLRAADILHISSANGLTEIVFYSVLLICIATLSWFLIEKPLLGHTHKKSISIKATLTTSVD
;
A
#
# COMPACT_ATOMS: atom_id res chain seq x y z
N MET A 1 -4.87 -34.91 5.41
CA MET A 1 -5.08 -33.45 5.54
C MET A 1 -4.55 -32.75 4.29
N ALA A 2 -5.43 -32.12 3.50
CA ALA A 2 -5.00 -31.34 2.34
C ALA A 2 -4.19 -30.11 2.79
N THR A 3 -2.91 -30.05 2.44
CA THR A 3 -2.08 -28.87 2.71
C THR A 3 -2.60 -27.69 1.88
N ILE A 4 -3.28 -26.73 2.51
CA ILE A 4 -3.62 -25.45 1.90
C ILE A 4 -2.31 -24.69 1.67
N LYS A 5 -1.69 -24.87 0.50
CA LYS A 5 -0.53 -24.05 0.08
C LYS A 5 -1.04 -22.64 -0.23
N VAL A 6 -0.40 -21.64 0.37
CA VAL A 6 -0.63 -20.22 0.01
C VAL A 6 -0.23 -20.04 -1.45
N ARG A 7 -1.20 -20.01 -2.36
CA ARG A 7 -0.98 -19.81 -3.79
C ARG A 7 -0.43 -18.39 -4.01
N TYR A 8 0.69 -18.28 -4.73
CA TYR A 8 1.21 -17.00 -5.19
C TYR A 8 0.42 -16.54 -6.43
N PHE A 9 0.02 -15.28 -6.45
CA PHE A 9 -0.73 -14.66 -7.56
C PHE A 9 0.13 -13.57 -8.21
N PRO A 10 0.83 -13.86 -9.31
CA PRO A 10 1.72 -12.89 -9.97
C PRO A 10 1.00 -11.61 -10.40
N ALA A 11 -0.28 -11.70 -10.75
CA ALA A 11 -1.11 -10.56 -11.14
C ALA A 11 -1.18 -9.47 -10.05
N LEU A 12 -1.19 -9.84 -8.76
CA LEU A 12 -1.15 -8.89 -7.65
C LEU A 12 0.17 -8.13 -7.58
N THR A 13 1.27 -8.77 -7.97
CA THR A 13 2.58 -8.10 -8.09
C THR A 13 2.53 -7.09 -9.23
N GLY A 14 1.90 -7.42 -10.36
CA GLY A 14 1.66 -6.45 -11.43
C GLY A 14 0.80 -5.28 -10.99
N LEU A 15 -0.28 -5.55 -10.23
CA LEU A 15 -1.16 -4.50 -9.71
C LEU A 15 -0.44 -3.55 -8.75
N ARG A 16 0.51 -4.07 -7.94
CA ARG A 16 1.40 -3.25 -7.11
C ARG A 16 2.32 -2.35 -7.93
N ALA A 17 2.75 -2.79 -9.12
CA ALA A 17 3.58 -1.97 -10.01
C ALA A 17 2.79 -0.75 -10.53
N TRP A 18 1.53 -0.96 -10.90
CA TRP A 18 0.65 0.16 -11.28
C TRP A 18 0.38 1.08 -10.10
N ALA A 19 0.09 0.53 -8.92
CA ALA A 19 -0.15 1.33 -7.71
C ALA A 19 1.05 2.24 -7.36
N ILE A 20 2.29 1.73 -7.46
CA ILE A 20 3.48 2.55 -7.16
C ILE A 20 3.71 3.64 -8.20
N TRP A 21 3.47 3.36 -9.49
CA TRP A 21 3.61 4.38 -10.53
C TRP A 21 2.63 5.53 -10.35
N LEU A 22 1.38 5.23 -9.97
CA LEU A 22 0.38 6.25 -9.66
C LEU A 22 0.86 7.18 -8.52
N VAL A 23 1.51 6.63 -7.48
CA VAL A 23 2.08 7.42 -6.38
C VAL A 23 3.27 8.27 -6.84
N ILE A 24 4.23 7.67 -7.56
CA ILE A 24 5.43 8.39 -8.01
C ILE A 24 5.04 9.55 -8.95
N LEU A 25 4.12 9.31 -9.88
CA LEU A 25 3.66 10.34 -10.81
C LEU A 25 3.06 11.54 -10.08
N ASP A 26 2.28 11.29 -9.03
CA ASP A 26 1.64 12.33 -8.22
C ASP A 26 2.65 13.22 -7.48
N HIS A 27 3.74 12.62 -6.98
CA HIS A 27 4.77 13.37 -6.23
C HIS A 27 5.87 13.99 -7.09
N TRP A 28 6.06 13.52 -8.33
CA TRP A 28 7.18 13.93 -9.20
C TRP A 28 6.76 14.82 -10.38
N VAL A 29 5.51 14.74 -10.83
CA VAL A 29 5.02 15.52 -11.97
C VAL A 29 4.10 16.65 -11.46
N ASP A 30 4.34 17.84 -12.01
CA ASP A 30 3.89 19.14 -11.50
C ASP A 30 2.36 19.32 -11.28
N GLY A 31 2.04 20.03 -10.19
CA GLY A 31 0.96 21.01 -10.14
C GLY A 31 -0.51 20.56 -9.99
N MET A 32 -0.83 19.32 -9.62
CA MET A 32 -2.19 18.97 -9.17
C MET A 32 -2.46 19.50 -7.76
N HIS A 33 -2.52 20.83 -7.68
CA HIS A 33 -2.13 21.66 -6.55
C HIS A 33 -2.85 21.46 -5.21
N ASP A 34 -3.95 20.72 -5.11
CA ASP A 34 -4.64 20.62 -3.82
C ASP A 34 -5.23 19.24 -3.45
N TYR A 35 -5.38 18.27 -4.38
CA TYR A 35 -6.09 17.01 -4.06
C TYR A 35 -5.66 15.78 -4.90
N GLY A 36 -4.37 15.66 -5.25
CA GLY A 36 -3.72 14.56 -6.03
C GLY A 36 -4.49 13.25 -6.17
N MET A 37 -5.38 13.17 -7.17
CA MET A 37 -6.30 12.04 -7.31
C MET A 37 -5.60 10.76 -7.75
N VAL A 38 -4.46 10.91 -8.43
CA VAL A 38 -3.68 9.80 -8.98
C VAL A 38 -2.88 9.12 -7.86
N GLY A 39 -2.16 9.88 -7.04
CA GLY A 39 -1.44 9.35 -5.89
C GLY A 39 -2.39 8.75 -4.86
N ASN A 40 -3.50 9.44 -4.59
CA ASN A 40 -4.55 8.95 -3.70
C ASN A 40 -5.16 7.63 -4.15
N ALA A 41 -5.29 7.44 -5.47
CA ALA A 41 -5.72 6.18 -6.04
C ALA A 41 -4.69 5.07 -5.87
N GLY A 42 -3.41 5.37 -6.10
CA GLY A 42 -2.31 4.42 -5.86
C GLY A 42 -2.26 3.94 -4.41
N VAL A 43 -2.31 4.86 -3.44
CA VAL A 43 -2.32 4.53 -2.00
C VAL A 43 -3.59 3.77 -1.60
N SER A 44 -4.77 4.17 -2.09
CA SER A 44 -6.02 3.45 -1.78
C SER A 44 -6.00 2.02 -2.33
N LEU A 45 -5.44 1.82 -3.53
CA LEU A 45 -5.21 0.50 -4.08
C LEU A 45 -4.21 -0.32 -3.24
N PHE A 46 -3.15 0.30 -2.72
CA PHE A 46 -2.25 -0.35 -1.76
C PHE A 46 -2.97 -0.78 -0.48
N PHE A 47 -3.85 0.03 0.10
CA PHE A 47 -4.63 -0.37 1.27
C PHE A 47 -5.56 -1.54 0.99
N VAL A 48 -6.21 -1.58 -0.17
CA VAL A 48 -7.03 -2.73 -0.55
C VAL A 48 -6.18 -3.98 -0.76
N LEU A 49 -5.04 -3.85 -1.44
CA LEU A 49 -4.07 -4.93 -1.62
C LEU A 49 -3.56 -5.46 -0.28
N SER A 50 -3.19 -4.57 0.65
CA SER A 50 -2.72 -4.93 1.98
C SER A 50 -3.84 -5.58 2.79
N GLY A 51 -5.03 -5.00 2.82
CA GLY A 51 -6.23 -5.59 3.42
C GLY A 51 -6.49 -7.01 2.96
N PHE A 52 -6.44 -7.23 1.64
CA PHE A 52 -6.61 -8.54 1.05
C PHE A 52 -5.48 -9.50 1.39
N LEU A 53 -4.21 -9.10 1.26
CA LEU A 53 -3.06 -9.97 1.51
C LEU A 53 -2.94 -10.35 2.99
N ILE A 54 -3.18 -9.41 3.90
CA ILE A 54 -3.21 -9.64 5.35
C ILE A 54 -4.35 -10.60 5.66
N SER A 55 -5.58 -10.26 5.27
CA SER A 55 -6.76 -11.05 5.56
C SER A 55 -6.63 -12.44 5.00
N ARG A 56 -6.23 -12.62 3.74
CA ARG A 56 -6.07 -13.94 3.13
C ARG A 56 -5.14 -14.86 3.94
N ILE A 57 -4.00 -14.34 4.40
CA ILE A 57 -3.06 -15.13 5.22
C ILE A 57 -3.71 -15.52 6.55
N LEU A 58 -4.36 -14.57 7.21
CA LEU A 58 -5.01 -14.78 8.51
C LEU A 58 -6.23 -15.69 8.42
N LEU A 59 -7.02 -15.61 7.34
CA LEU A 59 -8.19 -16.45 7.10
C LEU A 59 -7.80 -17.91 6.83
N ILE A 60 -6.71 -18.14 6.09
CA ILE A 60 -6.17 -19.49 5.89
C ILE A 60 -5.73 -20.09 7.23
N GLU A 61 -5.03 -19.32 8.06
CA GLU A 61 -4.63 -19.81 9.38
C GLU A 61 -5.84 -19.97 10.32
N LYS A 62 -6.84 -19.08 10.22
CA LYS A 62 -8.07 -19.18 11.01
C LYS A 62 -8.86 -20.43 10.64
N GLN A 63 -9.03 -20.71 9.35
CA GLN A 63 -9.67 -21.94 8.89
C GLN A 63 -8.92 -23.18 9.40
N ARG A 64 -7.58 -23.14 9.44
CA ARG A 64 -6.78 -24.23 10.01
C ARG A 64 -7.03 -24.40 11.51
N VAL A 65 -7.12 -23.29 12.27
CA VAL A 65 -7.42 -23.31 13.70
C VAL A 65 -8.85 -23.78 13.96
N ASP A 66 -9.83 -23.29 13.21
CA ASP A 66 -11.25 -23.66 13.35
C ASP A 66 -11.50 -25.14 13.03
N LEU A 67 -10.65 -25.77 12.19
CA LEU A 67 -10.68 -27.20 11.86
C LEU A 67 -9.84 -28.06 12.81
N SER A 68 -9.04 -27.45 13.67
CA SER A 68 -8.18 -28.13 14.63
C SER A 68 -8.94 -28.37 15.93
N GLU A 69 -8.86 -29.58 16.48
CA GLU A 69 -9.40 -29.88 17.81
C GLU A 69 -8.52 -29.29 18.93
N GLU A 70 -7.24 -28.99 18.63
CA GLU A 70 -6.33 -28.38 19.60
C GLU A 70 -6.58 -26.88 19.79
N PRO A 71 -6.68 -26.38 21.04
CA PRO A 71 -6.78 -24.96 21.31
C PRO A 71 -5.53 -24.23 20.82
N THR A 72 -5.73 -23.15 20.05
CA THR A 72 -4.64 -22.31 19.54
C THR A 72 -4.62 -20.96 20.26
N SER A 73 -3.47 -20.60 20.83
CA SER A 73 -3.28 -19.29 21.45
C SER A 73 -3.14 -18.17 20.40
N LEU A 74 -3.58 -16.96 20.75
CA LEU A 74 -3.42 -15.76 19.91
C LEU A 74 -1.96 -15.56 19.46
N ARG A 75 -1.00 -15.78 20.36
CA ARG A 75 0.44 -15.69 20.05
C ARG A 75 0.83 -16.62 18.91
N ARG A 76 0.39 -17.88 18.92
CA ARG A 76 0.71 -18.88 17.87
C ARG A 76 0.08 -18.49 16.54
N PHE A 77 -1.11 -17.90 16.56
CA PHE A 77 -1.82 -17.39 15.37
C PHE A 77 -1.11 -16.20 14.72
N ILE A 78 -0.70 -15.18 15.50
CA ILE A 78 -0.16 -13.91 14.94
C ILE A 78 1.35 -13.94 14.65
N THR A 79 2.14 -14.71 15.42
CA THR A 79 3.61 -14.66 15.35
C THR A 79 4.17 -14.94 13.94
N PRO A 80 3.71 -15.97 13.20
CA PRO A 80 4.23 -16.25 11.87
C PRO A 80 3.99 -15.10 10.88
N PHE A 81 2.84 -14.43 11.01
CA PHE A 81 2.46 -13.28 10.20
C PHE A 81 3.34 -12.07 10.51
N LEU A 82 3.39 -11.64 11.78
CA LEU A 82 4.15 -10.47 12.21
C LEU A 82 5.64 -10.60 11.89
N ARG A 83 6.22 -11.79 12.13
CA ARG A 83 7.63 -12.04 11.85
C ARG A 83 7.95 -11.82 10.36
N ARG A 84 7.13 -12.36 9.44
CA ARG A 84 7.38 -12.21 8.00
C ARG A 84 7.26 -10.76 7.54
N ARG A 85 6.36 -9.99 8.15
CA ARG A 85 6.18 -8.56 7.85
C ARG A 85 7.33 -7.72 8.39
N ALA A 86 7.72 -7.93 9.65
CA ALA A 86 8.86 -7.26 10.26
C ALA A 86 10.15 -7.45 9.44
N TRP A 87 10.50 -8.68 9.05
CA TRP A 87 11.69 -8.95 8.23
C TRP A 87 11.67 -8.32 6.83
N ARG A 88 10.49 -7.98 6.33
CA ARG A 88 10.33 -7.37 5.03
C ARG A 88 10.44 -5.84 5.10
N ILE A 89 9.94 -5.24 6.17
CA ILE A 89 9.68 -3.80 6.26
C ILE A 89 10.75 -3.12 7.11
N PHE A 90 10.95 -3.60 8.34
CA PHE A 90 11.78 -2.92 9.34
C PHE A 90 13.23 -2.68 8.87
N PRO A 91 13.94 -3.62 8.23
CA PRO A 91 15.35 -3.43 7.90
C PRO A 91 15.59 -2.18 7.06
N ILE A 92 14.86 -2.01 5.97
CA ILE A 92 15.10 -0.90 5.04
C ILE A 92 14.43 0.40 5.50
N TYR A 93 13.29 0.30 6.21
CA TYR A 93 12.62 1.46 6.80
C TYR A 93 13.50 2.14 7.85
N PHE A 94 13.99 1.37 8.83
CA PHE A 94 14.86 1.91 9.86
C PHE A 94 16.23 2.32 9.29
N LEU A 95 16.76 1.61 8.30
CA LEU A 95 17.97 2.06 7.60
C LEU A 95 17.76 3.44 6.95
N ALA A 96 16.64 3.66 6.26
CA ALA A 96 16.34 4.96 5.66
C ALA A 96 16.27 6.07 6.71
N LEU A 97 15.56 5.84 7.83
CA LEU A 97 15.47 6.81 8.92
C LEU A 97 16.83 7.06 9.60
N THR A 98 17.64 6.02 9.80
CA THR A 98 18.99 6.16 10.35
C THR A 98 19.88 6.95 9.41
N VAL A 99 19.80 6.73 8.10
CA VAL A 99 20.55 7.53 7.11
C VAL A 99 20.17 9.01 7.23
N LEU A 100 18.87 9.34 7.27
CA LEU A 100 18.42 10.72 7.45
C LEU A 100 18.92 11.33 8.76
N LEU A 101 18.88 10.56 9.86
CA LEU A 101 19.37 11.00 11.16
C LEU A 101 20.88 11.33 11.12
N VAL A 102 21.71 10.47 10.51
CA VAL A 102 23.17 10.68 10.47
C VAL A 102 23.59 11.73 9.43
N THR A 103 22.80 11.96 8.38
CA THR A 103 23.04 13.04 7.42
C THR A 103 22.53 14.40 7.92
N GLY A 104 21.97 14.46 9.13
CA GLY A 104 21.57 15.72 9.76
C GLY A 104 20.22 16.25 9.29
N ASP A 105 19.29 15.39 8.87
CA ASP A 105 17.93 15.79 8.58
C ASP A 105 17.28 16.43 9.82
N SER A 106 16.88 17.70 9.71
CA SER A 106 16.44 18.49 10.86
C SER A 106 15.14 17.98 11.47
N VAL A 107 14.23 17.45 10.64
CA VAL A 107 12.95 16.90 11.12
C VAL A 107 13.19 15.61 11.88
N ILE A 108 13.97 14.69 11.31
CA ILE A 108 14.30 13.43 11.99
C ILE A 108 15.12 13.68 13.27
N TRP A 109 16.04 14.65 13.25
CA TRP A 109 16.86 14.99 14.41
C TRP A 109 16.04 15.56 15.58
N HIS A 110 15.17 16.55 15.32
CA HIS A 110 14.42 17.23 16.38
C HIS A 110 13.07 16.58 16.71
N GLN A 111 12.45 15.90 15.74
CA GLN A 111 11.07 15.40 15.81
C GLN A 111 10.93 13.99 15.21
N GLY A 112 11.99 13.18 15.24
CA GLY A 112 12.02 11.85 14.62
C GLY A 112 11.18 10.77 15.31
N ILE A 113 10.82 10.94 16.59
CA ILE A 113 10.14 9.90 17.40
C ILE A 113 8.92 9.31 16.67
N PRO A 114 7.96 10.10 16.12
CA PRO A 114 6.79 9.55 15.45
C PRO A 114 7.13 8.64 14.27
N PHE A 115 8.23 8.90 13.56
CA PHE A 115 8.68 8.08 12.44
C PHE A 115 9.25 6.75 12.90
N PHE A 116 10.02 6.74 14.00
CA PHE A 116 10.57 5.49 14.57
C PHE A 116 9.50 4.63 15.27
N THR A 117 8.41 5.23 15.75
CA THR A 117 7.33 4.50 16.44
C THR A 117 6.13 4.17 15.55
N TYR A 118 6.20 4.42 14.24
CA TYR A 118 5.07 4.25 13.30
C TYR A 118 3.79 4.99 13.75
N THR A 119 3.99 6.21 14.26
CA THR A 119 2.93 7.17 14.61
C THR A 119 3.05 8.47 13.80
N ALA A 120 3.85 8.47 12.74
CA ALA A 120 4.07 9.62 11.87
C ALA A 120 2.78 10.14 11.23
N ASN A 121 1.78 9.27 11.03
CA ASN A 121 0.47 9.69 10.53
C ASN A 121 -0.26 10.69 11.44
N PHE A 122 -0.03 10.66 12.76
CA PHE A 122 -0.59 11.67 13.67
C PHE A 122 0.19 12.98 13.60
N PHE A 123 1.52 12.88 13.51
CA PHE A 123 2.41 14.03 13.41
C PHE A 123 2.18 14.80 12.10
N LEU A 124 2.15 14.10 10.97
CA LEU A 124 2.06 14.68 9.63
C LEU A 124 0.71 15.34 9.32
N VAL A 125 -0.35 15.01 10.07
CA VAL A 125 -1.65 15.72 9.97
C VAL A 125 -1.54 17.16 10.47
N ILE A 126 -0.63 17.43 11.41
CA ILE A 126 -0.44 18.74 12.04
C ILE A 126 0.81 19.43 11.48
N HIS A 127 1.85 18.66 11.18
CA HIS A 127 3.15 19.12 10.73
C HIS A 127 3.50 18.46 9.39
N PRO A 128 3.03 19.01 8.25
CA PRO A 128 3.34 18.46 6.94
C PRO A 128 4.84 18.55 6.66
N VAL A 129 5.44 17.43 6.25
CA VAL A 129 6.86 17.36 5.89
C VAL A 129 6.98 16.69 4.52
N PRO A 130 7.14 17.46 3.43
CA PRO A 130 6.91 16.93 2.08
C PRO A 130 7.82 15.78 1.63
N HIS A 131 9.05 15.70 2.13
CA HIS A 131 9.97 14.60 1.78
C HIS A 131 9.73 13.33 2.62
N LEU A 132 8.90 13.39 3.68
CA LEU A 132 8.55 12.28 4.58
C LEU A 132 7.04 12.00 4.64
N ASP A 133 6.24 12.73 3.88
CA ASP A 133 4.78 12.72 4.00
C ASP A 133 4.23 11.31 3.74
N HIS A 134 4.71 10.61 2.72
CA HIS A 134 4.31 9.26 2.34
C HIS A 134 4.45 8.23 3.48
N LEU A 135 5.27 8.50 4.50
CA LEU A 135 5.46 7.62 5.65
C LEU A 135 4.22 7.53 6.57
N TRP A 136 3.24 8.44 6.43
CA TRP A 136 1.96 8.31 7.14
C TRP A 136 1.27 6.98 6.80
N SER A 137 1.32 6.56 5.53
CA SER A 137 0.59 5.37 5.06
C SER A 137 1.21 4.08 5.60
N LEU A 138 2.54 4.05 5.73
CA LEU A 138 3.28 2.96 6.36
C LEU A 138 2.96 2.87 7.86
N SER A 139 2.81 4.01 8.55
CA SER A 139 2.37 4.04 9.95
C SER A 139 0.98 3.42 10.12
N VAL A 140 0.03 3.78 9.25
CA VAL A 140 -1.32 3.18 9.25
C VAL A 140 -1.27 1.68 8.96
N GLU A 141 -0.44 1.25 8.01
CA GLU A 141 -0.30 -0.17 7.66
C GLU A 141 0.26 -1.00 8.83
N GLU A 142 1.27 -0.50 9.55
CA GLU A 142 1.81 -1.17 10.75
C GLU A 142 0.77 -1.25 11.88
N GLN A 143 -0.02 -0.19 12.09
CA GLN A 143 -1.14 -0.22 13.05
C GLN A 143 -2.15 -1.32 12.69
N LEU A 144 -2.38 -1.57 11.40
CA LEU A 144 -3.27 -2.62 10.91
C LEU A 144 -2.67 -4.01 10.97
N TYR A 145 -1.35 -4.14 10.92
CA TYR A 145 -0.68 -5.42 11.20
C TYR A 145 -0.87 -5.86 12.64
N ILE A 146 -1.17 -4.95 13.57
CA ILE A 146 -1.52 -5.28 14.95
C ILE A 146 -3.04 -5.48 15.08
N LEU A 147 -3.84 -4.57 14.53
CA LEU A 147 -5.30 -4.57 14.68
C LEU A 147 -5.98 -5.74 13.96
N MET A 148 -5.67 -5.98 12.68
CA MET A 148 -6.40 -6.96 11.86
C MET A 148 -6.26 -8.41 12.37
N PRO A 149 -5.07 -8.91 12.76
CA PRO A 149 -4.96 -10.24 13.34
C PRO A 149 -5.82 -10.42 14.59
N PHE A 150 -5.90 -9.40 15.45
CA PHE A 150 -6.72 -9.45 16.65
C PHE A 150 -8.22 -9.50 16.32
N LEU A 151 -8.69 -8.63 15.44
CA LEU A 151 -10.10 -8.60 15.02
C LEU A 151 -10.52 -9.90 14.33
N ILE A 152 -9.69 -10.46 13.45
CA ILE A 152 -9.96 -11.72 12.75
C ILE A 152 -9.93 -12.91 13.71
N TRP A 153 -9.02 -12.90 14.69
CA TRP A 153 -8.97 -13.95 15.71
C TRP A 153 -10.25 -13.98 16.55
N LEU A 154 -10.71 -12.83 17.04
CA LEU A 154 -11.92 -12.69 17.86
C LEU A 154 -13.23 -12.95 17.12
N THR A 155 -13.28 -12.67 15.82
CA THR A 155 -14.52 -12.74 15.04
C THR A 155 -14.73 -14.14 14.47
N PRO A 156 -15.88 -14.81 14.67
CA PRO A 156 -16.17 -16.09 14.03
C PRO A 156 -16.10 -16.01 12.50
N SER A 157 -15.63 -17.08 11.86
CA SER A 157 -15.35 -17.08 10.41
C SER A 157 -16.56 -16.68 9.55
N GLN A 158 -17.79 -16.98 9.97
CA GLN A 158 -19.02 -16.63 9.27
C GLN A 158 -19.43 -15.16 9.46
N GLN A 159 -18.91 -14.48 10.49
CA GLN A 159 -19.22 -13.08 10.79
C GLN A 159 -18.18 -12.09 10.25
N LEU A 160 -17.06 -12.58 9.72
CA LEU A 160 -16.02 -11.74 9.12
C LEU A 160 -16.49 -10.83 7.98
N PRO A 161 -17.50 -11.20 7.16
CA PRO A 161 -18.09 -10.24 6.22
C PRO A 161 -18.76 -9.05 6.92
N LYS A 162 -19.42 -9.28 8.06
CA LYS A 162 -20.01 -8.20 8.86
C LYS A 162 -18.91 -7.30 9.41
N LEU A 163 -17.81 -7.86 9.90
CA LEU A 163 -16.62 -7.08 10.30
C LEU A 163 -16.11 -6.22 9.14
N GLY A 164 -15.94 -6.78 7.95
CA GLY A 164 -15.52 -6.02 6.76
C GLY A 164 -16.45 -4.85 6.44
N LEU A 165 -17.76 -5.06 6.51
CA LEU A 165 -18.77 -4.00 6.33
C LEU A 165 -18.70 -2.94 7.43
N ILE A 166 -18.52 -3.34 8.69
CA ILE A 166 -18.36 -2.41 9.82
C ILE A 166 -17.13 -1.52 9.62
N LEU A 167 -15.99 -2.08 9.21
CA LEU A 167 -14.77 -1.32 8.92
C LEU A 167 -14.99 -0.27 7.82
N ILE A 168 -15.73 -0.64 6.75
CA ILE A 168 -16.12 0.28 5.68
C ILE A 168 -17.00 1.40 6.23
N ILE A 169 -18.05 1.06 7.00
CA ILE A 169 -18.99 2.04 7.55
C ILE A 169 -18.27 3.01 8.50
N ILE A 170 -17.39 2.51 9.38
CA ILE A 170 -16.57 3.34 10.27
C ILE A 170 -15.73 4.31 9.45
N SER A 171 -15.10 3.84 8.37
CA SER A 171 -14.27 4.70 7.53
C SER A 171 -15.06 5.81 6.84
N LEU A 172 -16.22 5.47 6.27
CA LEU A 172 -17.09 6.43 5.61
C LEU A 172 -17.63 7.47 6.60
N PHE A 173 -18.09 7.01 7.77
CA PHE A 173 -18.57 7.89 8.83
C PHE A 173 -17.45 8.81 9.32
N TYR A 174 -16.27 8.26 9.58
CA TYR A 174 -15.12 9.04 10.03
C TYR A 174 -14.69 10.11 9.04
N ARG A 175 -14.64 9.79 7.74
CA ARG A 175 -14.32 10.77 6.69
C ARG A 175 -15.35 11.89 6.65
N GLY A 176 -16.64 11.53 6.68
CA GLY A 176 -17.74 12.50 6.71
C GLY A 176 -17.70 13.39 7.95
N SER A 177 -17.46 12.81 9.13
CA SER A 177 -17.36 13.56 10.39
C SER A 177 -16.10 14.40 10.48
N SER A 178 -14.98 13.99 9.86
CA SER A 178 -13.71 14.72 9.92
C SER A 178 -13.86 16.15 9.40
N TYR A 179 -14.66 16.36 8.36
CA TYR A 179 -14.96 17.71 7.87
C TYR A 179 -15.72 18.57 8.89
N LEU A 180 -16.62 17.97 9.66
CA LEU A 180 -17.42 18.68 10.64
C LEU A 180 -16.66 18.94 11.95
N LEU A 181 -15.76 18.03 12.30
CA LEU A 181 -15.07 18.02 13.60
C LEU A 181 -13.71 18.69 13.58
N PHE A 182 -13.05 18.77 12.42
CA PHE A 182 -11.71 19.34 12.31
C PHE A 182 -11.71 20.68 11.55
N PRO A 183 -10.82 21.62 11.91
CA PRO A 183 -10.64 22.87 11.18
C PRO A 183 -10.33 22.68 9.69
N ALA A 184 -10.66 23.70 8.89
CA ALA A 184 -10.44 23.75 7.45
C ALA A 184 -8.99 23.41 7.03
N ALA A 185 -8.01 23.71 7.87
CA ALA A 185 -6.60 23.43 7.61
C ALA A 185 -6.21 21.95 7.75
N ILE A 186 -6.94 21.16 8.56
CA ILE A 186 -6.51 19.79 8.91
C ILE A 186 -7.56 18.70 8.68
N TRP A 187 -8.81 19.05 8.34
CA TRP A 187 -9.85 18.03 8.11
C TRP A 187 -9.50 17.05 7.00
N TRP A 188 -8.91 17.53 5.90
CA TRP A 188 -8.54 16.68 4.77
C TRP A 188 -7.44 15.68 5.16
N PRO A 189 -6.26 16.10 5.67
CA PRO A 189 -5.24 15.15 6.08
C PRO A 189 -5.70 14.27 7.24
N ALA A 190 -6.52 14.76 8.18
CA ALA A 190 -7.08 13.92 9.24
C ALA A 190 -7.99 12.82 8.68
N SER A 191 -8.92 13.18 7.77
CA SER A 191 -9.81 12.22 7.11
C SER A 191 -9.05 11.20 6.26
N TYR A 192 -7.87 11.59 5.77
CA TYR A 192 -7.10 10.83 4.80
C TYR A 192 -6.07 9.90 5.46
N CYS A 193 -5.25 10.47 6.35
CA CYS A 193 -4.04 9.89 6.89
C CYS A 193 -4.24 9.11 8.20
N LEU A 194 -5.35 9.33 8.90
CA LEU A 194 -5.61 8.62 10.16
C LEU A 194 -6.26 7.26 9.90
N LEU A 195 -5.93 6.31 10.79
CA LEU A 195 -6.35 4.91 10.68
C LEU A 195 -7.85 4.72 10.38
N PRO A 196 -8.79 5.37 11.09
CA PRO A 196 -10.22 5.19 10.81
C PRO A 196 -10.57 5.56 9.37
N GLY A 197 -9.93 6.61 8.84
CA GLY A 197 -10.07 7.08 7.46
C GLY A 197 -9.57 6.08 6.42
N CYS A 198 -8.86 5.02 6.80
CA CYS A 198 -8.30 4.02 5.86
C CYS A 198 -8.98 2.65 5.95
N LEU A 199 -9.89 2.44 6.92
CA LEU A 199 -10.46 1.11 7.21
C LEU A 199 -11.31 0.54 6.06
N ASP A 200 -11.84 1.36 5.15
CA ASP A 200 -12.57 0.89 3.97
C ASP A 200 -11.72 -0.01 3.07
N GLY A 201 -10.48 0.38 2.78
CA GLY A 201 -9.57 -0.40 1.95
C GLY A 201 -9.33 -1.79 2.56
N TYR A 202 -9.14 -1.83 3.87
CA TYR A 202 -8.91 -3.08 4.60
C TYR A 202 -10.17 -3.93 4.73
N GLY A 203 -11.33 -3.31 4.96
CA GLY A 203 -12.63 -3.97 4.98
C GLY A 203 -12.98 -4.57 3.62
N ILE A 204 -12.78 -3.84 2.53
CA ILE A 204 -12.95 -4.32 1.14
C ILE A 204 -11.99 -5.47 0.86
N GLY A 205 -10.71 -5.32 1.21
CA GLY A 205 -9.71 -6.39 1.06
C GLY A 205 -10.08 -7.65 1.85
N LEU A 206 -10.58 -7.51 3.08
CA LEU A 206 -11.10 -8.62 3.89
C LEU A 206 -12.28 -9.32 3.22
N LEU A 207 -13.25 -8.56 2.68
CA LEU A 207 -14.38 -9.13 1.96
C LEU A 207 -13.92 -9.93 0.75
N VAL A 208 -13.04 -9.36 -0.08
CA VAL A 208 -12.48 -10.05 -1.26
C VAL A 208 -11.77 -11.35 -0.84
N ALA A 209 -10.97 -11.32 0.24
CA ALA A 209 -10.28 -12.50 0.76
C ALA A 209 -11.25 -13.56 1.29
N TRP A 210 -12.32 -13.13 1.97
CA TRP A 210 -13.33 -14.02 2.51
C TRP A 210 -14.13 -14.71 1.40
N TYR A 211 -14.60 -13.95 0.40
CA TYR A 211 -15.33 -14.52 -0.74
C TYR A 211 -14.45 -15.50 -1.52
N TRP A 212 -13.18 -15.14 -1.75
CA TRP A 212 -12.21 -16.02 -2.41
C TRP A 212 -12.05 -17.36 -1.67
N LEU A 213 -11.97 -17.35 -0.33
CA LEU A 213 -11.71 -18.56 0.46
C LEU A 213 -12.98 -19.39 0.72
N TYR A 214 -14.08 -18.75 1.13
CA TYR A 214 -15.28 -19.43 1.63
C TYR A 214 -16.40 -19.58 0.59
N LYS A 215 -16.36 -18.81 -0.51
CA LYS A 215 -17.38 -18.83 -1.58
C LYS A 215 -16.72 -18.76 -2.97
N PRO A 216 -15.83 -19.71 -3.32
CA PRO A 216 -15.01 -19.65 -4.54
C PRO A 216 -15.83 -19.54 -5.83
N GLU A 217 -16.94 -20.26 -5.95
CA GLU A 217 -17.81 -20.21 -7.14
C GLU A 217 -18.45 -18.82 -7.33
N LYS A 218 -18.98 -18.23 -6.25
CA LYS A 218 -19.54 -16.87 -6.29
C LYS A 218 -18.45 -15.83 -6.57
N SER A 219 -17.27 -16.01 -5.98
CA SER A 219 -16.11 -15.16 -6.23
C SER A 219 -15.71 -15.19 -7.70
N GLN A 220 -15.64 -16.37 -8.31
CA GLN A 220 -15.33 -16.55 -9.73
C GLN A 220 -16.37 -15.88 -10.63
N SER A 221 -17.67 -16.11 -10.37
CA SER A 221 -18.75 -15.48 -11.15
C SER A 221 -18.72 -13.96 -11.09
N PHE A 222 -18.49 -13.39 -9.90
CA PHE A 222 -18.49 -11.93 -9.70
C PHE A 222 -17.26 -11.26 -10.34
N PHE A 223 -16.06 -11.77 -10.07
CA PHE A 223 -14.82 -11.16 -10.54
C PHE A 223 -14.46 -11.48 -11.99
N ASN A 224 -15.16 -12.40 -12.66
CA ASN A 224 -15.00 -12.67 -14.09
C ASN A 224 -15.98 -11.85 -14.96
N SER A 225 -16.78 -10.96 -14.37
CA SER A 225 -17.77 -10.16 -15.09
C SER A 225 -17.10 -9.12 -16.01
N SER A 226 -17.23 -9.31 -17.32
CA SER A 226 -16.74 -8.36 -18.33
C SER A 226 -17.42 -6.99 -18.22
N ILE A 227 -18.69 -6.94 -17.79
CA ILE A 227 -19.43 -5.68 -17.59
C ILE A 227 -18.79 -4.84 -16.48
N LEU A 228 -18.44 -5.47 -15.36
CA LEU A 228 -17.81 -4.79 -14.23
C LEU A 228 -16.36 -4.42 -14.53
N LEU A 229 -15.63 -5.22 -15.31
CA LEU A 229 -14.33 -4.82 -15.84
C LEU A 229 -14.46 -3.63 -16.80
N ASN A 230 -15.44 -3.65 -17.69
CA ASN A 230 -15.65 -2.58 -18.67
C ASN A 230 -16.11 -1.28 -18.01
N SER A 231 -16.87 -1.36 -16.91
CA SER A 231 -17.26 -0.16 -16.16
C SER A 231 -16.06 0.55 -15.52
N LEU A 232 -14.95 -0.16 -15.24
CA LEU A 232 -13.69 0.47 -14.83
C LEU A 232 -13.13 1.41 -15.91
N PHE A 233 -13.25 1.03 -17.18
CA PHE A 233 -12.78 1.87 -18.30
C PHE A 233 -13.60 3.14 -18.49
N ILE A 234 -14.80 3.21 -17.92
CA ILE A 234 -15.62 4.44 -17.90
C ILE A 234 -15.33 5.21 -16.62
N ALA A 235 -15.34 4.53 -15.48
CA ALA A 235 -15.23 5.16 -14.17
C ALA A 235 -13.86 5.79 -13.90
N TRP A 236 -12.75 5.13 -14.27
CA TRP A 236 -11.42 5.70 -14.07
C TRP A 236 -11.20 6.98 -14.87
N PRO A 237 -11.53 7.04 -16.17
CA PRO A 237 -11.53 8.31 -16.91
C PRO A 237 -12.50 9.34 -16.34
N SER A 238 -13.67 8.95 -15.84
CA SER A 238 -14.58 9.89 -15.16
C SER A 238 -13.95 10.49 -13.90
N VAL A 239 -13.23 9.69 -13.11
CA VAL A 239 -12.46 10.15 -11.94
C VAL A 239 -11.29 11.04 -12.35
N ILE A 240 -10.58 10.72 -13.43
CA ILE A 240 -9.49 11.58 -13.93
C ILE A 240 -10.06 12.90 -14.46
N LEU A 241 -11.12 12.85 -15.26
CA LEU A 241 -11.79 14.03 -15.82
C LEU A 241 -12.36 14.92 -14.71
N ALA A 242 -12.97 14.31 -13.69
CA ALA A 242 -13.39 14.95 -12.46
C ALA A 242 -12.28 15.78 -11.79
N GLY A 243 -11.07 15.23 -11.73
CA GLY A 243 -9.89 15.91 -11.20
C GLY A 243 -9.35 17.01 -12.08
N LEU A 244 -9.30 16.77 -13.38
CA LEU A 244 -8.89 17.78 -14.35
C LEU A 244 -9.86 18.96 -14.35
N LEU A 245 -11.17 18.71 -14.27
CA LEU A 245 -12.19 19.75 -14.14
C LEU A 245 -12.03 20.53 -12.83
N TRP A 246 -11.69 19.88 -11.70
CA TRP A 246 -11.34 20.60 -10.46
C TRP A 246 -10.18 21.57 -10.71
N GLN A 247 -9.09 21.06 -11.25
CA GLN A 247 -7.84 21.80 -11.42
C GLN A 247 -8.01 23.01 -12.35
N LEU A 248 -8.80 22.86 -13.42
CA LEU A 248 -9.03 23.93 -14.39
C LEU A 248 -9.99 25.02 -13.89
N THR A 249 -10.93 24.68 -12.99
CA THR A 249 -12.03 25.59 -12.62
C THR A 249 -11.96 26.12 -11.19
N GLY A 250 -11.13 25.52 -10.32
CA GLY A 250 -11.19 25.75 -8.87
C GLY A 250 -12.52 25.32 -8.22
N ARG A 251 -13.42 24.71 -9.01
CA ARG A 251 -14.78 24.28 -8.65
C ARG A 251 -14.96 22.82 -9.03
N GLY A 252 -14.25 21.94 -8.35
CA GLY A 252 -14.41 20.51 -8.64
C GLY A 252 -15.16 19.73 -7.57
N LEU A 253 -15.00 18.42 -7.69
CA LEU A 253 -15.67 17.42 -6.88
C LEU A 253 -15.15 17.28 -5.43
N PHE A 254 -14.31 18.18 -4.92
CA PHE A 254 -13.86 18.18 -3.52
C PHE A 254 -14.44 19.32 -2.68
N TYR A 255 -15.34 20.12 -3.26
CA TYR A 255 -16.00 21.23 -2.56
C TYR A 255 -16.96 20.73 -1.47
N SER A 256 -17.37 19.46 -1.56
CA SER A 256 -18.19 18.81 -0.54
C SER A 256 -17.48 17.58 0.03
N PRO A 257 -17.54 17.37 1.36
CA PRO A 257 -16.90 16.24 2.04
C PRO A 257 -17.42 14.90 1.56
N GLY A 258 -18.72 14.83 1.24
CA GLY A 258 -19.36 13.62 0.73
C GLY A 258 -18.76 13.18 -0.60
N MET A 259 -18.29 14.12 -1.40
CA MET A 259 -17.74 13.84 -2.71
C MET A 259 -16.26 13.46 -2.63
N ALA A 260 -15.49 14.10 -1.73
CA ALA A 260 -14.14 13.67 -1.37
C ALA A 260 -14.11 12.24 -0.79
N ALA A 261 -15.01 11.97 0.17
CA ALA A 261 -15.15 10.65 0.78
C ALA A 261 -15.66 9.60 -0.22
N GLY A 262 -16.63 9.98 -1.05
CA GLY A 262 -17.24 9.13 -2.07
C GLY A 262 -16.25 8.73 -3.15
N LEU A 263 -15.43 9.66 -3.64
CA LEU A 263 -14.40 9.37 -4.62
C LEU A 263 -13.40 8.33 -4.13
N ARG A 264 -12.82 8.56 -2.95
CA ARG A 264 -11.83 7.64 -2.37
C ARG A 264 -12.43 6.26 -2.16
N PHE A 265 -13.66 6.19 -1.64
CA PHE A 265 -14.38 4.94 -1.47
C PHE A 265 -14.62 4.23 -2.80
N THR A 266 -15.04 4.95 -3.85
CA THR A 266 -15.19 4.42 -5.20
C THR A 266 -13.88 3.83 -5.73
N VAL A 267 -12.76 4.52 -5.52
CA VAL A 267 -11.44 3.97 -5.88
C VAL A 267 -11.11 2.70 -5.08
N SER A 268 -11.39 2.67 -3.77
CA SER A 268 -11.22 1.46 -2.95
C SER A 268 -12.10 0.31 -3.44
N LEU A 269 -13.34 0.56 -3.84
CA LEU A 269 -14.26 -0.46 -4.39
C LEU A 269 -13.72 -1.04 -5.70
N TYR A 270 -13.26 -0.19 -6.61
CA TYR A 270 -12.65 -0.63 -7.86
C TYR A 270 -11.32 -1.35 -7.64
N GLY A 271 -10.52 -0.89 -6.67
CA GLY A 271 -9.34 -1.61 -6.22
C GLY A 271 -9.68 -3.01 -5.71
N GLY A 272 -10.79 -3.16 -4.96
CA GLY A 272 -11.29 -4.45 -4.49
C GLY A 272 -11.67 -5.38 -5.64
N TYR A 273 -12.35 -4.82 -6.64
CA TYR A 273 -12.70 -5.56 -7.84
C TYR A 273 -11.45 -6.02 -8.63
N LEU A 274 -10.48 -5.13 -8.85
CA LEU A 274 -9.22 -5.47 -9.53
C LEU A 274 -8.41 -6.53 -8.78
N VAL A 275 -8.36 -6.43 -7.43
CA VAL A 275 -7.73 -7.45 -6.60
C VAL A 275 -8.43 -8.79 -6.74
N GLY A 276 -9.77 -8.83 -6.73
CA GLY A 276 -10.53 -10.06 -6.99
C GLY A 276 -10.31 -10.61 -8.40
N TYR A 277 -10.27 -9.75 -9.43
CA TYR A 277 -10.00 -10.12 -10.82
C TYR A 277 -8.61 -10.76 -11.00
N CYS A 278 -7.60 -10.28 -10.26
CA CYS A 278 -6.23 -10.84 -10.28
C CYS A 278 -6.15 -12.32 -9.84
N HIS A 279 -7.21 -12.89 -9.27
CA HIS A 279 -7.30 -14.30 -8.90
C HIS A 279 -7.97 -15.18 -9.95
N GLN A 280 -8.59 -14.56 -10.95
CA GLN A 280 -9.31 -15.23 -12.03
C GLN A 280 -8.37 -15.53 -13.21
N PRO A 281 -8.79 -16.41 -14.14
CA PRO A 281 -8.10 -16.56 -15.42
C PRO A 281 -8.07 -15.22 -16.17
N LEU A 282 -6.89 -14.61 -16.26
CA LEU A 282 -6.73 -13.31 -16.91
C LEU A 282 -6.95 -13.43 -18.43
N GLY A 283 -7.70 -12.47 -18.96
CA GLY A 283 -7.80 -12.24 -20.41
C GLY A 283 -6.49 -11.69 -21.00
N VAL A 284 -6.42 -11.53 -22.32
CA VAL A 284 -5.22 -11.07 -23.03
C VAL A 284 -4.68 -9.77 -22.47
N LEU A 285 -5.55 -8.75 -22.33
CA LEU A 285 -5.15 -7.44 -21.81
C LEU A 285 -4.65 -7.52 -20.36
N GLY A 286 -5.33 -8.28 -19.49
CA GLY A 286 -4.90 -8.49 -18.11
C GLY A 286 -3.51 -9.15 -18.03
N ARG A 287 -3.23 -10.13 -18.89
CA ARG A 287 -1.89 -10.74 -18.97
C ARG A 287 -0.83 -9.74 -19.44
N LEU A 288 -1.11 -8.97 -20.49
CA LEU A 288 -0.18 -7.96 -21.01
C LEU A 288 0.14 -6.89 -19.96
N LEU A 289 -0.87 -6.36 -19.28
CA LEU A 289 -0.70 -5.26 -18.32
C LEU A 289 -0.12 -5.71 -16.98
N LEU A 290 -0.46 -6.90 -16.50
CA LEU A 290 -0.08 -7.35 -15.15
C LEU A 290 1.07 -8.34 -15.14
N LEU A 291 1.24 -9.18 -16.17
CA LEU A 291 2.20 -10.28 -16.15
C LEU A 291 3.48 -10.03 -16.96
N ASN A 292 3.61 -8.88 -17.63
CA ASN A 292 4.83 -8.57 -18.37
C ASN A 292 6.05 -8.48 -17.42
N PRO A 293 7.27 -8.83 -17.88
CA PRO A 293 8.45 -8.92 -17.03
C PRO A 293 8.81 -7.62 -16.30
N VAL A 294 8.65 -6.47 -16.97
CA VAL A 294 8.94 -5.15 -16.39
C VAL A 294 8.00 -4.86 -15.23
N CYS A 295 6.70 -5.03 -15.44
CA CYS A 295 5.67 -4.86 -14.41
C CYS A 295 5.89 -5.81 -13.22
N GLN A 296 6.23 -7.08 -13.48
CA GLN A 296 6.56 -8.04 -12.42
C GLN A 296 7.81 -7.64 -11.63
N TYR A 297 8.80 -7.05 -12.30
CA TYR A 297 10.02 -6.57 -11.66
C TYR A 297 9.76 -5.37 -10.77
N ILE A 298 9.13 -4.32 -11.31
CA ILE A 298 8.73 -3.12 -10.57
C ILE A 298 7.86 -3.48 -9.36
N GLY A 299 6.87 -4.35 -9.55
CA GLY A 299 6.00 -4.82 -8.48
C GLY A 299 6.73 -5.56 -7.35
N ARG A 300 7.84 -6.25 -7.68
CA ARG A 300 8.68 -6.95 -6.70
C ARG A 300 9.41 -5.97 -5.80
N ILE A 301 10.04 -4.95 -6.39
CA ILE A 301 10.81 -3.91 -5.70
C ILE A 301 9.94 -2.73 -5.22
N SER A 302 8.61 -2.82 -5.37
CA SER A 302 7.69 -1.70 -5.13
C SER A 302 7.74 -1.13 -3.72
N TYR A 303 8.18 -1.91 -2.73
CA TYR A 303 8.32 -1.43 -1.36
C TYR A 303 9.50 -0.46 -1.22
N GLY A 304 10.68 -0.82 -1.75
CA GLY A 304 11.80 0.11 -1.85
C GLY A 304 11.48 1.34 -2.70
N LEU A 305 10.80 1.16 -3.84
CA LEU A 305 10.34 2.29 -4.66
C LEU A 305 9.44 3.25 -3.84
N TYR A 306 8.48 2.70 -3.09
CA TYR A 306 7.61 3.50 -2.21
C TYR A 306 8.40 4.16 -1.07
N LEU A 307 9.39 3.51 -0.49
CA LEU A 307 10.14 4.09 0.62
C LEU A 307 11.01 5.28 0.15
N TYR A 308 11.69 5.14 -0.99
CA TYR A 308 12.74 6.08 -1.40
C TYR A 308 12.29 7.21 -2.32
N HIS A 309 11.12 7.12 -2.98
CA HIS A 309 10.74 8.09 -4.02
C HIS A 309 10.75 9.56 -3.55
N ASN A 310 10.11 9.89 -2.42
CA ASN A 310 10.11 11.27 -1.89
C ASN A 310 11.44 11.70 -1.24
N LEU A 311 12.26 10.74 -0.81
CA LEU A 311 13.62 11.01 -0.31
C LEU A 311 14.57 11.41 -1.45
N ILE A 312 14.35 10.86 -2.64
CA ILE A 312 15.09 11.23 -3.85
C ILE A 312 14.58 12.56 -4.36
N PHE A 313 13.28 12.66 -4.62
CA PHE A 313 12.70 13.85 -5.19
C PHE A 313 11.23 13.98 -4.81
N THR A 314 10.82 15.21 -4.53
CA THR A 314 9.42 15.59 -4.47
C THR A 314 9.28 17.00 -5.02
N ILE A 315 8.26 17.22 -5.86
CA ILE A 315 8.00 18.53 -6.46
C ILE A 315 7.63 19.59 -5.41
N HIS A 316 7.25 19.16 -4.20
CA HIS A 316 6.88 20.05 -3.09
C HIS A 316 8.09 20.70 -2.39
N THR A 317 9.28 20.10 -2.47
CA THR A 317 10.54 20.68 -1.93
C THR A 317 11.73 20.45 -2.88
N PRO A 318 11.65 20.94 -4.14
CA PRO A 318 12.58 20.54 -5.18
C PRO A 318 13.99 21.07 -4.92
N GLN A 319 14.15 22.24 -4.28
CA GLN A 319 15.45 22.82 -3.98
C GLN A 319 16.19 22.15 -2.81
N GLN A 320 15.47 21.45 -1.92
CA GLN A 320 16.03 20.81 -0.72
C GLN A 320 16.21 19.30 -0.86
N SER A 321 15.78 18.72 -1.99
CA SER A 321 15.83 17.28 -2.22
C SER A 321 17.26 16.80 -2.49
N TYR A 322 17.70 15.72 -1.83
CA TYR A 322 19.02 15.10 -2.07
C TYR A 322 19.22 14.70 -3.54
N GLY A 323 18.15 14.27 -4.23
CA GLY A 323 18.19 13.96 -5.66
C GLY A 323 18.49 15.19 -6.51
N ARG A 324 17.97 16.38 -6.17
CA ARG A 324 18.26 17.61 -6.92
C ARG A 324 19.74 17.96 -6.86
N LEU A 325 20.37 17.82 -5.70
CA LEU A 325 21.82 18.02 -5.55
C LEU A 325 22.62 17.02 -6.40
N ALA A 326 22.20 15.76 -6.42
CA ALA A 326 22.82 14.73 -7.26
C ALA A 326 22.63 15.03 -8.76
N TRP A 327 21.44 15.51 -9.16
CA TRP A 327 21.13 15.91 -10.53
C TRP A 327 22.01 17.08 -10.99
N LEU A 328 22.14 18.13 -10.18
CA LEU A 328 22.98 19.28 -10.51
C LEU A 328 24.44 18.88 -10.77
N ARG A 329 25.00 17.98 -9.94
CA ARG A 329 26.35 17.43 -10.15
C ARG A 329 26.45 16.56 -11.41
N ALA A 330 25.45 15.70 -11.65
CA ALA A 330 25.44 14.84 -12.84
C ALA A 330 25.30 15.67 -14.12
N ALA A 331 24.45 16.69 -14.12
CA ALA A 331 24.25 17.59 -15.25
C ALA A 331 25.52 18.37 -15.60
N ASP A 332 26.25 18.83 -14.57
CA ASP A 332 27.55 19.49 -14.73
C ASP A 332 28.61 18.56 -15.35
N ILE A 333 28.74 17.33 -14.83
CA ILE A 333 29.66 16.30 -15.35
C ILE A 333 29.33 15.92 -16.81
N LEU A 334 28.05 15.83 -17.14
CA LEU A 334 27.57 15.44 -18.48
C LEU A 334 27.47 16.62 -19.45
N HIS A 335 27.75 17.85 -19.00
CA HIS A 335 27.59 19.09 -19.76
C HIS A 335 26.19 19.24 -20.40
N ILE A 336 25.15 18.83 -19.68
CA ILE A 336 23.75 18.96 -20.11
C ILE A 336 23.03 20.05 -19.30
N SER A 337 21.99 20.65 -19.88
CA SER A 337 21.19 21.65 -19.18
C SER A 337 20.46 21.02 -17.99
N SER A 338 20.72 21.55 -16.79
CA SER A 338 20.00 21.16 -15.57
C SER A 338 18.55 21.68 -15.53
N ALA A 339 18.13 22.49 -16.52
CA ALA A 339 16.80 23.06 -16.61
C ALA A 339 15.82 22.20 -17.44
N ASN A 340 16.28 21.09 -18.05
CA ASN A 340 15.41 20.19 -18.78
C ASN A 340 14.70 19.22 -17.83
N GLY A 341 13.42 19.49 -17.54
CA GLY A 341 12.60 18.69 -16.63
C GLY A 341 12.43 17.22 -17.04
N LEU A 342 12.44 16.91 -18.35
CA LEU A 342 12.33 15.52 -18.80
C LEU A 342 13.59 14.73 -18.46
N THR A 343 14.77 15.29 -18.74
CA THR A 343 16.04 14.62 -18.39
C THR A 343 16.23 14.49 -16.89
N GLU A 344 15.74 15.46 -16.12
CA GLU A 344 15.74 15.44 -14.66
C GLU A 344 14.85 14.30 -14.10
N ILE A 345 13.60 14.17 -14.58
CA ILE A 345 12.69 13.09 -14.17
C ILE A 345 13.23 11.71 -14.56
N VAL A 346 13.84 11.59 -15.75
CA VAL A 346 14.50 10.34 -16.17
C VAL A 346 15.64 9.99 -15.22
N PHE A 347 16.46 10.97 -14.83
CA PHE A 347 17.53 10.76 -13.87
C PHE A 347 17.00 10.27 -12.51
N TYR A 348 15.97 10.91 -11.96
CA TYR A 348 15.35 10.47 -10.71
C TYR A 348 14.78 9.06 -10.82
N SER A 349 14.13 8.74 -11.94
CA SER A 349 13.53 7.42 -12.19
C SER A 349 14.60 6.32 -12.20
N VAL A 350 15.71 6.55 -12.90
CA VAL A 350 16.84 5.61 -12.95
C VAL A 350 17.46 5.46 -11.55
N LEU A 351 17.74 6.58 -10.87
CA LEU A 351 18.32 6.57 -9.53
C LEU A 351 17.44 5.80 -8.53
N LEU A 352 16.13 6.04 -8.55
CA LEU A 352 15.15 5.36 -7.69
C LEU A 352 15.11 3.85 -7.97
N ILE A 353 15.02 3.45 -9.25
CA ILE A 353 15.00 2.03 -9.62
C ILE A 353 16.31 1.35 -9.21
N CYS A 354 17.46 2.01 -9.38
CA CYS A 354 18.76 1.49 -8.95
C CYS A 354 18.82 1.30 -7.44
N ILE A 355 18.45 2.31 -6.64
CA ILE A 355 18.46 2.23 -5.16
C ILE A 355 17.50 1.14 -4.68
N ALA A 356 16.26 1.11 -5.18
CA ALA A 356 15.28 0.10 -4.80
C ALA A 356 15.72 -1.32 -5.23
N THR A 357 16.38 -1.46 -6.38
CA THR A 357 16.97 -2.72 -6.84
C THR A 357 18.09 -3.18 -5.91
N LEU A 358 19.02 -2.30 -5.56
CA LEU A 358 20.12 -2.60 -4.65
C LEU A 358 19.59 -3.00 -3.28
N SER A 359 18.66 -2.22 -2.72
CA SER A 359 17.94 -2.55 -1.47
C SER A 359 17.35 -3.95 -1.52
N TRP A 360 16.64 -4.28 -2.60
CA TRP A 360 15.99 -5.57 -2.75
C TRP A 360 16.99 -6.73 -2.72
N PHE A 361 18.06 -6.65 -3.51
CA PHE A 361 19.01 -7.76 -3.65
C PHE A 361 19.99 -7.87 -2.48
N LEU A 362 20.38 -6.75 -1.86
CA LEU A 362 21.35 -6.73 -0.77
C LEU A 362 20.72 -6.97 0.60
N ILE A 363 19.46 -6.54 0.81
CA ILE A 363 18.84 -6.56 2.15
C ILE A 363 17.58 -7.41 2.16
N GLU A 364 16.55 -7.05 1.38
CA GLU A 364 15.22 -7.64 1.51
C GLU A 364 15.21 -9.12 1.12
N LYS A 365 15.72 -9.46 -0.07
CA LYS A 365 15.72 -10.83 -0.62
C LYS A 365 16.50 -11.82 0.27
N PRO A 366 17.73 -11.50 0.75
CA PRO A 366 18.43 -12.36 1.70
C PRO A 366 17.63 -12.62 2.97
N LEU A 367 17.10 -11.57 3.62
CA LEU A 367 16.36 -11.71 4.88
C LEU A 367 15.09 -12.56 4.72
N LEU A 368 14.36 -12.35 3.63
CA LEU A 368 13.18 -13.16 3.30
C LEU A 368 13.54 -14.63 3.02
N GLY A 369 14.65 -14.91 2.36
CA GLY A 369 15.13 -16.27 2.09
C GLY A 369 15.46 -17.08 3.35
N HIS A 370 16.01 -16.44 4.39
CA HIS A 370 16.31 -17.09 5.68
C HIS A 370 15.05 -17.52 6.44
N THR A 371 13.95 -16.76 6.32
CA THR A 371 12.68 -17.11 6.97
C THR A 371 12.03 -18.37 6.39
N HIS A 372 12.22 -18.62 5.08
CA HIS A 372 11.71 -19.83 4.41
C HIS A 372 12.51 -21.09 4.79
N LYS A 373 13.84 -20.99 4.89
CA LYS A 373 14.70 -22.13 5.30
C LYS A 373 14.42 -22.59 6.74
N LYS A 374 14.28 -21.66 7.71
CA LYS A 374 13.92 -22.00 9.10
C LYS A 374 12.53 -22.66 9.23
N SER A 375 11.57 -22.25 8.41
CA SER A 375 10.22 -22.84 8.39
C SER A 375 10.20 -24.31 7.92
N ILE A 376 11.13 -24.69 7.05
CA ILE A 376 11.24 -26.05 6.52
C ILE A 376 12.03 -26.93 7.50
N SER A 377 13.11 -26.39 8.08
CA SER A 377 13.90 -27.07 9.12
C SER A 377 13.07 -27.41 10.35
N ILE A 378 12.23 -26.51 10.86
CA ILE A 378 11.37 -26.79 12.04
C ILE A 378 10.35 -27.92 11.75
N LYS A 379 9.86 -28.03 10.52
CA LYS A 379 8.98 -29.15 10.13
C LYS A 379 9.74 -30.48 9.99
N ALA A 380 11.00 -30.45 9.57
CA ALA A 380 11.84 -31.64 9.45
C ALA A 380 12.31 -32.17 10.83
N THR A 381 12.54 -31.30 11.81
CA THR A 381 12.94 -31.70 13.17
C THR A 381 11.77 -32.24 14.00
N LEU A 382 10.53 -31.84 13.70
CA LEU A 382 9.32 -32.39 14.34
C LEU A 382 8.87 -33.74 13.77
N THR A 383 9.57 -34.26 12.74
CA THR A 383 9.29 -35.57 12.13
C THR A 383 10.34 -36.64 12.45
N THR A 384 11.25 -36.39 13.41
CA THR A 384 12.35 -37.33 13.74
C THR A 384 12.37 -37.73 15.22
N SER A 385 11.22 -37.81 15.89
CA SER A 385 11.15 -38.33 17.28
C SER A 385 9.93 -39.22 17.52
N VAL A 386 9.69 -40.15 16.60
CA VAL A 386 8.90 -41.35 16.87
C VAL A 386 9.66 -42.50 16.21
N ASP A 387 10.55 -43.10 16.98
CA ASP A 387 10.81 -44.54 16.94
C ASP A 387 10.28 -45.13 18.25
#